data_AF-A0A2E6VJC9-F1
#
_entry.id   AF-A0A2E6VJC9-F1
#
_cell.length_a   1.000
_cell.length_b   1.000
_cell.length_c   1.000
_cell.angle_alpha   90.00
_cell.angle_beta   90.00
_cell.angle_gamma   90.00
#
_symmetry.space_group_name_H-M   'P 1'
#
loop_
_entity.id
_entity.type
_entity.pdbx_description
1 polymer ?
#
loop_
_entity_poly.entity_id
_entity_poly.type
_entity_poly.pdbx_seq_one_letter_code
_entity_poly.pdbx_strand_id
1 'polypeptide(L)'
;MRGYDRTDRLNELLIRILAEELEIIDDESLGFVTVTGVQTDRSLTQAKVFVTGELNDEELCNRLEVHRYRLQRAINDQSRLRRVPQLSFFVDDTAESAERIENLLRDLNQE
;
A
#
# COMPACT_ATOMS: atom_id res chain seq x y z
N MET A 1 0.47 -23.65 10.35
CA MET A 1 1.61 -22.71 10.20
C MET A 1 1.78 -22.33 8.72
N ARG A 2 2.05 -21.05 8.45
CA ARG A 2 2.63 -20.50 7.20
C ARG A 2 1.71 -20.11 6.03
N GLY A 3 0.69 -19.30 6.31
CA GLY A 3 0.05 -18.44 5.29
C GLY A 3 0.49 -16.97 5.37
N TYR A 4 0.91 -16.50 6.55
CA TYR A 4 1.22 -15.09 6.81
C TYR A 4 2.55 -14.66 6.16
N ASP A 5 3.63 -15.38 6.43
CA ASP A 5 5.00 -15.08 5.99
C ASP A 5 5.18 -14.72 4.49
N ARG A 6 4.42 -15.36 3.58
CA ARG A 6 4.49 -15.03 2.14
C ARG A 6 3.72 -13.77 1.78
N THR A 7 2.57 -13.56 2.40
CA THR A 7 1.75 -12.37 2.15
C THR A 7 2.40 -11.15 2.80
N ASP A 8 3.04 -11.30 3.96
CA ASP A 8 3.75 -10.20 4.62
C ASP A 8 4.92 -9.72 3.78
N ARG A 9 5.75 -10.63 3.27
CA ARG A 9 6.83 -10.32 2.34
C ARG A 9 6.33 -9.66 1.05
N LEU A 10 5.16 -10.07 0.57
CA LEU A 10 4.52 -9.42 -0.56
C LEU A 10 4.08 -7.99 -0.21
N ASN A 11 3.41 -7.80 0.93
CA ASN A 11 2.97 -6.49 1.37
C ASN A 11 4.15 -5.52 1.51
N GLU A 12 5.27 -5.96 2.10
CA GLU A 12 6.50 -5.17 2.18
C GLU A 12 7.06 -4.79 0.80
N LEU A 13 7.06 -5.74 -0.15
CA LEU A 13 7.48 -5.48 -1.52
C LEU A 13 6.56 -4.44 -2.19
N LEU A 14 5.25 -4.56 -2.03
CA LEU A 14 4.29 -3.61 -2.60
C LEU A 14 4.44 -2.22 -1.98
N ILE A 15 4.68 -2.10 -0.68
CA ILE A 15 4.96 -0.82 -0.03
C ILE A 15 6.15 -0.13 -0.70
N ARG A 16 7.27 -0.84 -0.89
CA ARG A 16 8.47 -0.28 -1.52
C ARG A 16 8.20 0.19 -2.95
N ILE A 17 7.59 -0.67 -3.78
CA ILE A 17 7.28 -0.34 -5.17
C ILE A 17 6.36 0.87 -5.27
N LEU A 18 5.31 0.92 -4.44
CA LEU A 18 4.34 2.01 -4.45
C LEU A 18 4.96 3.32 -3.96
N ALA A 19 5.78 3.28 -2.90
CA ALA A 19 6.50 4.45 -2.41
C ALA A 19 7.46 5.01 -3.47
N GLU A 20 8.27 4.15 -4.08
CA GLU A 20 9.20 4.54 -5.17
C GLU A 20 8.44 5.13 -6.37
N GLU A 21 7.33 4.52 -6.78
CA GLU A 21 6.55 5.04 -7.92
C GLU A 21 5.86 6.37 -7.60
N LEU A 22 5.37 6.55 -6.37
CA LEU A 22 4.76 7.81 -5.93
C LEU A 22 5.79 8.95 -5.87
N GLU A 23 7.05 8.69 -5.50
CA GLU A 23 8.13 9.68 -5.57
C GLU A 23 8.44 10.13 -7.02
N ILE A 24 8.17 9.28 -8.02
CA ILE A 24 8.40 9.55 -9.44
C ILE A 24 7.17 10.16 -10.13
N ILE A 25 6.00 10.14 -9.49
CA ILE A 25 4.80 10.79 -10.01
C ILE A 25 4.94 12.31 -9.84
N ASP A 26 5.19 12.99 -10.96
CA ASP A 26 5.24 14.45 -11.05
C ASP A 26 3.82 15.02 -11.14
N ASP A 27 3.08 14.97 -10.03
CA ASP A 27 1.73 15.53 -9.89
C ASP A 27 1.67 16.42 -8.64
N GLU A 28 1.89 17.73 -8.83
CA GLU A 28 1.81 18.73 -7.76
C GLU A 28 0.44 18.72 -7.04
N SER A 29 -0.64 18.28 -7.71
CA SER A 29 -1.99 18.25 -7.12
C SER A 29 -2.20 17.11 -6.12
N LEU A 30 -1.30 16.12 -6.11
CA LEU A 30 -1.32 15.00 -5.17
C LEU A 30 -0.65 15.38 -3.83
N GLY A 31 0.24 16.39 -3.83
CA GLY A 31 1.01 16.79 -2.66
C GLY A 31 1.96 15.70 -2.17
N PHE A 32 2.49 15.84 -0.96
CA PHE A 32 3.32 14.80 -0.35
C PHE A 32 2.45 13.64 0.16
N VAL A 33 2.69 12.43 -0.34
CA VAL A 33 1.96 11.22 0.04
C VAL A 33 2.94 10.13 0.48
N THR A 34 2.64 9.51 1.61
CA THR A 34 3.41 8.38 2.15
C THR A 34 2.55 7.13 2.19
N VAL A 35 3.10 5.99 1.75
CA VAL A 35 2.47 4.68 1.91
C VAL A 35 2.85 4.12 3.27
N THR A 36 1.87 3.97 4.16
CA THR A 36 2.07 3.46 5.53
C THR A 36 1.89 1.95 5.63
N GLY A 37 1.15 1.35 4.70
CA GLY A 37 0.92 -0.09 4.71
C GLY A 37 0.21 -0.62 3.47
N VAL A 38 0.34 -1.93 3.26
CA VAL A 38 -0.44 -2.66 2.24
C VAL A 38 -0.99 -3.94 2.85
N GLN A 39 -2.25 -4.25 2.58
CA GLN A 39 -2.87 -5.53 2.92
C GLN A 39 -3.42 -6.20 1.67
N THR A 40 -2.73 -7.24 1.22
CA THR A 40 -3.12 -8.04 0.06
C THR A 40 -3.95 -9.24 0.49
N ASP A 41 -5.02 -9.53 -0.26
CA ASP A 41 -5.81 -10.73 -0.04
C ASP A 41 -5.07 -12.00 -0.50
N ARG A 42 -5.43 -13.17 0.06
CA ARG A 42 -4.77 -14.44 -0.28
C ARG A 42 -4.86 -14.83 -1.75
N SER A 43 -5.83 -14.30 -2.49
CA SER A 43 -6.03 -14.61 -3.91
C SER A 43 -5.33 -13.66 -4.88
N LEU A 44 -4.64 -12.63 -4.38
CA LEU A 44 -4.00 -11.57 -5.18
C LEU A 44 -5.00 -10.86 -6.11
N THR A 45 -6.25 -10.75 -5.69
CA THR A 45 -7.31 -10.07 -6.44
C THR A 45 -7.45 -8.63 -5.99
N GLN A 46 -7.22 -8.33 -4.71
CA GLN A 46 -7.39 -7.02 -4.10
C GLN A 46 -6.24 -6.71 -3.13
N ALA A 47 -5.81 -5.46 -3.12
CA ALA A 47 -4.85 -4.94 -2.16
C ALA A 47 -5.34 -3.59 -1.63
N LYS A 48 -5.45 -3.48 -0.31
CA LYS A 48 -5.73 -2.22 0.37
C LYS A 48 -4.41 -1.50 0.60
N VAL A 49 -4.29 -0.28 0.11
CA VAL A 49 -3.12 0.57 0.25
C VAL A 49 -3.47 1.67 1.23
N PHE A 50 -2.71 1.75 2.31
CA PHE A 50 -2.89 2.73 3.37
C PHE A 50 -1.89 3.86 3.18
N VAL A 51 -2.39 5.08 3.24
CA VAL A 51 -1.63 6.29 2.93
C VAL A 51 -1.86 7.39 3.95
N THR A 52 -0.91 8.30 4.04
CA THR A 52 -1.06 9.60 4.69
C THR A 52 -0.64 10.69 3.72
N GLY A 53 -1.24 11.86 3.84
CA GLY A 53 -0.93 13.01 2.98
C GLY A 53 -1.50 14.30 3.53
N GLU A 54 -1.28 15.39 2.81
CA GLU A 54 -1.68 16.75 3.22
C GLU A 54 -3.11 17.11 2.81
N LEU A 55 -3.67 16.38 1.85
CA LEU A 55 -5.03 16.56 1.37
C LEU A 55 -6.03 15.93 2.34
N ASN A 56 -7.30 16.36 2.26
CA ASN A 56 -8.38 15.65 2.93
C ASN A 56 -8.55 14.23 2.36
N ASP A 57 -9.14 13.34 3.15
CA ASP A 57 -9.16 11.91 2.84
C ASP A 57 -9.82 11.56 1.51
N GLU A 58 -10.94 12.22 1.19
CA GLU A 58 -11.69 11.99 -0.05
C GLU A 58 -10.91 12.46 -1.27
N GLU A 59 -10.35 13.67 -1.21
CA GLU A 59 -9.54 14.24 -2.28
C GLU A 59 -8.27 13.40 -2.50
N LEU A 60 -7.58 13.00 -1.43
CA LEU A 60 -6.38 12.16 -1.53
C LEU A 60 -6.69 10.83 -2.23
N CYS A 61 -7.75 10.15 -1.80
CA CYS A 61 -8.18 8.89 -2.41
C CYS A 61 -8.54 9.09 -3.89
N ASN A 62 -9.28 10.14 -4.23
CA ASN A 62 -9.68 10.44 -5.61
C ASN A 62 -8.47 10.75 -6.51
N ARG A 63 -7.44 11.43 -5.97
CA ARG A 63 -6.20 11.71 -6.73
C ARG A 63 -5.38 10.45 -6.96
N LEU A 64 -5.21 9.62 -5.93
CA LEU A 64 -4.53 8.32 -6.06
C LEU A 64 -5.24 7.38 -7.02
N GLU A 65 -6.56 7.46 -7.10
CA GLU A 65 -7.38 6.69 -8.03
C GLU A 65 -7.00 6.93 -9.50
N VAL A 66 -6.71 8.18 -9.87
CA VAL A 66 -6.25 8.56 -11.21
C VAL A 66 -4.93 7.85 -11.55
N HIS A 67 -4.07 7.66 -10.55
CA HIS A 67 -2.76 7.03 -10.70
C HIS A 67 -2.79 5.50 -10.53
N ARG A 68 -3.95 4.89 -10.20
CA ARG A 68 -4.06 3.45 -9.95
C ARG A 68 -3.41 2.60 -11.04
N TYR A 69 -3.70 2.87 -12.31
CA TYR A 69 -3.18 2.07 -13.41
C TYR A 69 -1.65 2.14 -13.51
N ARG A 70 -1.07 3.32 -13.28
CA ARG A 70 0.38 3.53 -13.26
C ARG A 70 1.02 2.76 -12.11
N LEU A 71 0.45 2.85 -10.91
CA LEU A 71 0.90 2.11 -9.74
C LEU A 71 0.82 0.59 -9.94
N GLN A 72 -0.27 0.09 -10.53
CA GLN A 72 -0.40 -1.33 -10.88
C GLN A 72 0.62 -1.76 -11.93
N ARG A 73 0.95 -0.90 -12.88
CA ARG A 73 2.00 -1.18 -13.88
C ARG A 73 3.37 -1.27 -13.22
N ALA A 74 3.71 -0.35 -12.31
CA ALA A 74 4.95 -0.42 -11.55
C ALA A 74 5.06 -1.74 -10.76
N ILE A 75 3.96 -2.17 -10.10
CA ILE A 75 3.91 -3.48 -9.44
C ILE A 75 4.16 -4.60 -10.44
N ASN A 76 3.49 -4.60 -11.60
CA ASN A 76 3.68 -5.63 -12.62
C ASN A 76 5.15 -5.75 -13.05
N ASP A 77 5.78 -4.61 -13.30
CA ASP A 77 7.12 -4.52 -13.86
C ASP A 77 8.20 -4.93 -12.84
N GLN A 78 7.94 -4.72 -11.53
CA GLN A 78 8.92 -4.94 -10.46
C GLN A 78 8.71 -6.23 -9.64
N SER A 79 7.49 -6.72 -9.47
CA SER A 79 7.17 -7.81 -8.50
C SER A 79 7.08 -9.22 -9.09
N ARG A 80 7.11 -9.37 -10.43
CA ARG A 80 6.94 -10.67 -11.15
C ARG A 80 5.72 -11.49 -10.68
N LEU A 81 4.68 -10.81 -10.19
CA LEU A 81 3.45 -11.47 -9.75
C LEU A 81 2.72 -12.10 -10.94
N ARG A 82 2.08 -13.24 -10.70
CA ARG A 82 1.21 -13.87 -11.71
C ARG A 82 -0.01 -13.01 -12.06
N ARG A 83 -0.46 -12.20 -11.11
CA ARG A 83 -1.56 -11.25 -11.23
C ARG A 83 -1.26 -10.06 -10.33
N VAL A 84 -1.45 -8.85 -10.85
CA VAL A 84 -1.43 -7.63 -10.04
C VAL A 84 -2.82 -7.44 -9.42
N PRO A 85 -2.93 -7.29 -8.09
CA PRO A 85 -4.20 -7.03 -7.43
C PRO A 85 -4.76 -5.65 -7.82
N GLN A 86 -6.07 -5.48 -7.73
CA GLN A 86 -6.65 -4.14 -7.77
C GLN A 86 -6.33 -3.38 -6.49
N LEU A 87 -5.90 -2.13 -6.64
CA LEU A 87 -5.54 -1.26 -5.53
C LEU A 87 -6.75 -0.45 -5.08
N SER A 88 -7.02 -0.46 -3.78
CA SER A 88 -7.99 0.43 -3.14
C SER A 88 -7.26 1.26 -2.09
N PHE A 89 -7.41 2.58 -2.14
CA PHE A 89 -6.70 3.50 -1.28
C PHE A 89 -7.54 3.86 -0.04
N PHE A 90 -6.87 3.95 1.10
CA PHE A 90 -7.46 4.30 2.38
C PHE A 90 -6.50 5.27 3.07
N VAL A 91 -7.03 6.39 3.57
CA VAL A 91 -6.24 7.28 4.41
C VAL A 91 -6.23 6.70 5.82
N ASP A 92 -5.04 6.55 6.38
CA ASP A 92 -4.89 6.15 7.76
C ASP A 92 -5.26 7.34 8.66
N ASP A 93 -6.18 7.12 9.60
CA ASP A 93 -6.31 8.05 10.73
C ASP A 93 -5.05 7.90 11.59
N THR A 94 -4.38 9.00 11.94
CA THR A 94 -3.05 8.98 12.60
C THR A 94 -2.97 8.14 13.90
N ALA A 95 -4.11 7.82 14.52
CA ALA A 95 -4.20 6.91 15.67
C ALA A 95 -4.22 5.41 15.29
N GLU A 96 -4.75 5.04 14.12
CA GLU A 96 -4.92 3.64 13.70
C GLU A 96 -3.60 3.01 13.24
N SER A 97 -2.70 3.79 12.63
CA SER A 97 -1.39 3.31 12.15
C SER A 97 -0.49 2.80 13.31
N ALA A 98 -0.54 3.42 14.48
CA ALA A 98 0.25 3.01 15.64
C ALA A 98 -0.21 1.65 16.19
N GLU A 99 -1.52 1.45 16.33
CA GLU A 99 -2.09 0.15 16.72
C GLU A 99 -1.82 -0.93 15.68
N ARG A 100 -1.84 -0.59 14.39
CA ARG A 100 -1.59 -1.55 13.32
C ARG A 100 -0.13 -2.00 13.24
N ILE A 101 0.80 -1.06 13.39
CA ILE A 101 2.23 -1.36 13.50
C ILE A 101 2.49 -2.17 14.77
N GLU A 102 1.89 -1.82 15.92
CA GLU A 102 1.98 -2.62 17.13
C GLU A 102 1.43 -4.03 16.95
N ASN A 103 0.31 -4.20 16.25
CA ASN A 103 -0.27 -5.53 15.98
C ASN A 103 0.63 -6.37 15.06
N LEU A 104 1.18 -5.77 14.00
CA LEU A 104 2.15 -6.43 13.12
C LEU A 104 3.45 -6.78 13.87
N LEU A 105 3.94 -5.90 14.75
CA LEU A 105 5.14 -6.13 15.57
C LEU A 105 4.92 -7.14 16.69
N ARG A 106 3.71 -7.22 17.27
CA ARG A 106 3.35 -8.25 18.26
C ARG A 106 3.28 -9.62 17.60
N ASP A 107 2.74 -9.71 16.39
CA ASP A 107 2.71 -10.96 15.63
C ASP A 107 4.12 -11.44 15.23
N LEU A 108 5.07 -10.52 15.00
CA LEU A 108 6.47 -10.85 14.72
C LEU A 108 7.31 -11.24 15.96
N ASN A 109 6.92 -10.80 17.16
CA ASN A 109 7.68 -11.04 18.41
C ASN A 109 7.10 -12.16 19.29
N GLN A 110 6.01 -12.81 18.89
CA GLN A 110 5.45 -13.99 19.58
C GLN A 110 5.94 -15.33 18.99
N GLU A 111 7.04 -15.33 18.23
CA GLU A 111 7.75 -16.55 17.79
C GLU A 111 9.17 -16.61 18.37
#